data_AF-A0A359IAH4-F1
#
_entry.id   AF-A0A359IAH4-F1
#
_cell.length_a   1.000
_cell.length_b   1.000
_cell.length_c   1.000
_cell.angle_alpha   90.00
_cell.angle_beta   90.00
_cell.angle_gamma   90.00
#
_symmetry.space_group_name_H-M   'P 1'
#
loop_
_entity.id
_entity.type
_entity.pdbx_description
1 polymer ?
#
loop_
_entity_poly.entity_id
_entity_poly.type
_entity_poly.pdbx_seq_one_letter_code
_entity_poly.pdbx_strand_id
1 'polypeptide(L)'
;MQVKNAIKQFPNATLHDCFDNDLMGRIYGIRLAAIADRKDLTIVKSPHSYSLKFKDKEFVIPDDKLNLTEYYRISGGSYIVKNSKAPQSYKDWNDFVLGRKSDVSIPVSKYERDRNLSELRAAGRKV
;
A
#
# COMPACT_ATOMS: atom_id res chain seq x y z
N MET A 1 19.34 8.03 -5.62
CA MET A 1 19.20 8.41 -4.19
C MET A 1 18.41 7.33 -3.47
N GLN A 2 18.95 6.70 -2.42
CA GLN A 2 18.22 5.67 -1.67
C GLN A 2 17.29 6.33 -0.64
N VAL A 3 16.11 5.73 -0.41
CA VAL A 3 15.10 6.22 0.56
C VAL A 3 15.69 6.49 1.94
N LYS A 4 16.63 5.63 2.38
CA LYS A 4 17.35 5.77 3.65
C LYS A 4 18.11 7.10 3.78
N ASN A 5 18.66 7.61 2.68
CA ASN A 5 19.39 8.89 2.68
C ASN A 5 18.45 10.09 2.72
N ALA A 6 17.30 10.01 2.03
CA ALA A 6 16.28 11.06 2.09
C ALA A 6 15.71 11.21 3.50
N ILE A 7 15.42 10.11 4.18
CA ILE A 7 14.92 10.11 5.57
C ILE A 7 15.97 10.69 6.54
N LYS A 8 17.25 10.39 6.31
CA LYS A 8 18.34 11.01 7.10
C LYS A 8 18.44 12.52 6.88
N GLN A 9 18.21 12.99 5.66
CA GLN A 9 18.28 14.41 5.30
C GLN A 9 17.07 15.19 5.83
N PHE A 10 15.89 14.56 5.89
CA PHE A 10 14.65 15.18 6.33
C PHE A 10 14.02 14.41 7.51
N PRO A 11 14.57 14.52 8.74
CA PRO A 11 14.14 13.72 9.89
C PRO A 11 12.71 14.01 10.36
N ASN A 12 12.16 15.19 10.07
CA ASN A 12 10.80 15.58 10.43
C ASN A 12 9.79 15.38 9.30
N ALA A 13 10.21 14.79 8.17
CA ALA A 13 9.31 14.56 7.04
C ALA A 13 8.30 13.46 7.35
N THR A 14 7.07 13.66 6.88
CA THR A 14 6.06 12.60 6.88
C THR A 14 6.25 11.73 5.65
N LEU A 15 6.30 10.41 5.85
CA LEU A 15 6.36 9.45 4.75
C LEU A 15 4.94 9.15 4.29
N HIS A 16 4.72 9.28 2.98
CA HIS A 16 3.46 8.94 2.33
C HIS A 16 3.66 7.65 1.53
N ASP A 17 2.92 6.61 1.91
CA ASP A 17 2.83 5.36 1.17
C ASP A 17 1.77 5.52 0.06
N CYS A 18 2.22 5.37 -1.18
CA CYS A 18 1.42 5.51 -2.39
C CYS A 18 1.30 4.19 -3.15
N PHE A 19 1.72 3.07 -2.57
CA PHE A 19 1.62 1.76 -3.21
C PHE A 19 0.17 1.30 -3.30
N ASP A 20 -0.09 0.41 -4.27
CA ASP A 20 -1.40 -0.21 -4.44
C ASP A 20 -1.79 -1.04 -3.20
N ASN A 21 -3.09 -1.19 -2.97
CA ASN A 21 -3.61 -1.99 -1.85
C ASN A 21 -3.61 -3.50 -2.13
N ASP A 22 -2.73 -3.95 -3.02
CA ASP A 22 -2.48 -5.37 -3.27
C ASP A 22 -1.41 -5.90 -2.30
N LEU A 23 -1.18 -7.21 -2.34
CA LEU A 23 -0.24 -7.86 -1.44
C LEU A 23 1.18 -7.30 -1.58
N MET A 24 1.61 -7.02 -2.81
CA MET A 24 2.96 -6.53 -3.08
C MET A 24 3.14 -5.08 -2.61
N GLY A 25 2.16 -4.22 -2.85
CA GLY A 25 2.16 -2.85 -2.37
C GLY A 25 2.16 -2.77 -0.85
N ARG A 26 1.40 -3.62 -0.17
CA ARG A 26 1.48 -3.75 1.31
C ARG A 26 2.86 -4.19 1.79
N ILE A 27 3.51 -5.14 1.10
CA ILE A 27 4.89 -5.56 1.41
C ILE A 27 5.86 -4.38 1.24
N TYR A 28 5.73 -3.61 0.17
CA TYR A 28 6.58 -2.44 -0.06
C TYR A 28 6.34 -1.33 0.97
N GLY A 29 5.09 -1.07 1.34
CA GLY A 29 4.75 -0.16 2.43
C GLY A 29 5.38 -0.58 3.77
N ILE A 30 5.33 -1.88 4.09
CA ILE A 30 6.00 -2.44 5.29
C ILE A 30 7.52 -2.26 5.22
N ARG A 31 8.14 -2.52 4.06
CA ARG A 31 9.59 -2.27 3.87
C ARG A 31 9.94 -0.80 4.04
N LEU A 32 9.11 0.11 3.53
CA LEU A 32 9.29 1.55 3.69
C LEU A 32 9.24 1.95 5.17
N ALA A 33 8.26 1.45 5.92
CA ALA A 33 8.14 1.68 7.35
C ALA A 33 9.36 1.15 8.13
N ALA A 34 9.86 -0.04 7.78
CA ALA A 34 11.07 -0.58 8.41
C ALA A 34 12.32 0.26 8.14
N ILE A 35 12.49 0.76 6.91
CA ILE A 35 13.59 1.67 6.57
C ILE A 35 13.49 2.97 7.38
N ALA A 36 12.28 3.50 7.56
CA ALA A 36 12.02 4.70 8.34
C ALA A 36 12.35 4.53 9.82
N ASP A 37 11.93 3.40 10.40
CA ASP A 37 12.26 2.99 11.76
C ASP A 37 13.74 2.56 11.93
N ARG A 38 14.53 2.56 10.85
CA ARG A 38 15.92 2.07 10.82
C ARG A 38 16.07 0.64 11.32
N LYS A 39 15.08 -0.21 11.04
CA LYS A 39 15.07 -1.64 11.35
C LYS A 39 15.45 -2.43 10.09
N ASP A 40 16.40 -3.34 10.20
CA ASP A 40 16.67 -4.31 9.14
C ASP A 40 15.56 -5.36 9.15
N LEU A 41 14.74 -5.33 8.10
CA LEU A 41 13.60 -6.21 7.91
C LEU A 41 13.88 -7.19 6.78
N THR A 42 13.74 -8.48 7.08
CA THR A 42 13.75 -9.56 6.10
C THR A 42 12.34 -10.13 6.00
N ILE A 43 11.80 -10.18 4.78
CA ILE A 43 10.48 -10.73 4.50
C ILE A 43 10.67 -12.02 3.71
N VAL A 44 10.24 -13.14 4.27
CA VAL A 44 10.29 -14.45 3.61
C VAL A 44 8.86 -14.86 3.27
N LYS A 45 8.65 -15.25 2.00
CA LYS A 45 7.37 -15.76 1.54
C LYS A 45 7.24 -17.25 1.88
N SER A 46 6.13 -17.62 2.47
CA SER A 46 5.68 -19.00 2.67
C SER A 46 4.39 -19.25 1.84
N PRO A 47 3.90 -20.49 1.72
CA PRO A 47 2.78 -20.81 0.82
C PRO A 47 1.49 -20.04 1.11
N HIS A 48 1.21 -19.72 2.38
CA HIS A 48 -0.01 -19.03 2.82
C HIS A 48 0.26 -17.93 3.86
N SER A 49 1.52 -17.52 4.00
CA SER A 49 1.94 -16.54 4.99
C SER A 49 3.27 -15.87 4.61
N TYR A 50 3.57 -14.78 5.30
CA TYR A 50 4.87 -14.11 5.27
C TYR A 50 5.50 -14.11 6.65
N SER A 51 6.77 -14.51 6.71
CA SER A 51 7.61 -14.33 7.89
C SER A 51 8.30 -12.97 7.82
N LEU A 52 8.01 -12.10 8.77
CA LEU A 52 8.70 -10.84 9.01
C LEU A 52 9.76 -11.05 10.09
N LYS A 53 11.03 -10.98 9.70
CA LYS A 53 12.18 -11.05 10.60
C LYS A 53 12.78 -9.67 10.80
N PHE A 54 12.83 -9.20 12.03
CA PHE A 54 13.55 -7.98 12.37
C PHE A 54 14.30 -8.18 13.68
N LYS A 55 15.60 -7.83 13.68
CA LYS A 55 16.54 -8.20 14.75
C LYS A 55 16.47 -9.72 15.02
N ASP A 56 16.12 -10.12 16.25
CA ASP A 56 16.03 -11.52 16.71
C ASP A 56 14.59 -12.05 16.79
N LYS A 57 13.60 -11.28 16.32
CA LYS A 57 12.19 -11.69 16.36
C LYS A 57 11.69 -12.04 14.97
N GLU A 58 11.04 -13.19 14.87
CA GLU A 58 10.32 -13.65 13.69
C GLU A 58 8.81 -13.64 13.98
N PHE A 59 8.05 -13.00 13.09
CA PHE A 59 6.60 -12.98 13.15
C PHE A 59 6.03 -13.54 11.87
N VAL A 60 5.18 -14.56 11.99
CA VAL A 60 4.49 -15.16 10.85
C VAL A 60 3.10 -14.54 10.73
N ILE A 61 2.80 -13.96 9.57
CA ILE A 61 1.53 -13.27 9.31
C ILE A 61 0.87 -13.90 8.09
N PRO A 62 -0.41 -14.31 8.17
CA PRO A 62 -1.18 -14.74 7.01
C PRO A 62 -1.33 -13.63 5.97
N ASP A 63 -1.36 -13.99 4.68
CA ASP A 63 -1.44 -13.03 3.57
C ASP A 63 -2.60 -12.03 3.70
N ASP A 64 -3.77 -12.50 4.14
CA ASP A 64 -4.97 -11.67 4.34
C ASP A 64 -4.79 -10.59 5.41
N LYS A 65 -3.94 -10.85 6.40
CA LYS A 65 -3.69 -9.97 7.55
C LYS A 65 -2.43 -9.12 7.38
N LEU A 66 -1.65 -9.34 6.32
CA LEU A 66 -0.44 -8.58 6.06
C LEU A 66 -0.81 -7.13 5.71
N ASN A 67 -0.63 -6.23 6.66
CA ASN A 67 -0.87 -4.80 6.48
C ASN A 67 0.11 -3.97 7.34
N LEU A 68 0.18 -2.68 7.03
CA LEU A 68 1.07 -1.73 7.69
C LEU A 68 0.76 -1.57 9.20
N THR A 69 -0.52 -1.63 9.58
CA THR A 69 -0.96 -1.52 10.97
C THR A 69 -0.48 -2.70 11.81
N GLU A 70 -0.58 -3.91 11.27
CA GLU A 70 -0.10 -5.13 11.92
C GLU A 70 1.42 -5.09 12.06
N TYR A 71 2.13 -4.58 11.06
CA TYR A 71 3.55 -4.31 11.16
C TYR A 71 3.90 -3.32 12.30
N TYR A 72 3.17 -2.21 12.45
CA TYR A 72 3.42 -1.30 13.57
C TYR A 72 3.13 -1.94 14.92
N ARG A 73 2.07 -2.75 15.00
CA ARG A 73 1.71 -3.48 16.22
C ARG A 73 2.82 -4.41 16.68
N ILE A 74 3.41 -5.20 15.78
CA ILE A 74 4.48 -6.16 16.13
C ILE A 74 5.84 -5.49 16.31
N SER A 75 6.12 -4.43 15.53
CA SER A 75 7.44 -3.81 15.50
C SER A 75 7.61 -2.71 16.54
N GLY A 76 6.52 -2.21 17.14
CA GLY A 76 6.53 -1.06 18.05
C GLY A 76 7.09 0.20 17.39
N GLY A 77 6.83 0.38 16.09
CA GLY A 77 7.37 1.49 15.30
C GLY A 77 6.90 2.86 15.73
N SER A 78 7.72 3.87 15.49
CA SER A 78 7.44 5.27 15.85
C SER A 78 7.19 6.15 14.62
N TYR A 79 7.75 5.79 13.46
CA TYR A 79 7.49 6.51 12.21
C TYR A 79 6.15 6.12 11.62
N ILE A 80 5.18 7.03 11.65
CA ILE A 80 3.86 6.83 11.02
C ILE A 80 3.98 7.12 9.52
N VAL A 81 4.11 6.06 8.72
CA VAL A 81 3.89 6.15 7.28
C VAL A 81 2.38 6.24 7.02
N LYS A 82 1.95 7.31 6.33
CA LYS A 82 0.54 7.54 5.99
C LYS A 82 0.22 6.95 4.62
N ASN A 83 -0.80 6.09 4.55
CA ASN A 83 -1.34 5.65 3.26
C ASN A 83 -2.06 6.83 2.59
N SER A 84 -1.64 7.17 1.36
CA SER A 84 -2.14 8.30 0.59
C SER A 84 -2.79 7.80 -0.68
N LYS A 85 -4.03 8.24 -0.94
CA LYS A 85 -4.73 7.92 -2.19
C LYS A 85 -4.33 8.90 -3.29
N ALA A 86 -4.43 8.44 -4.54
CA ALA A 86 -4.25 9.30 -5.69
C ALA A 86 -5.29 10.44 -5.71
N PRO A 87 -4.97 11.59 -6.33
CA PRO A 87 -5.93 12.69 -6.48
C PRO A 87 -7.19 12.24 -7.22
N GLN A 88 -8.34 12.87 -6.93
CA GLN A 88 -9.67 12.39 -7.36
C GLN A 88 -9.87 12.25 -8.89
N SER A 89 -9.04 12.92 -9.69
CA SER A 89 -9.04 12.82 -11.16
C SER A 89 -8.28 11.61 -11.71
N TYR A 90 -7.70 10.79 -10.84
CA TYR A 90 -6.85 9.65 -11.19
C TYR A 90 -7.30 8.41 -10.43
N LYS A 91 -7.30 7.28 -11.13
CA LYS A 91 -7.70 5.97 -10.58
C LYS A 91 -6.69 5.47 -9.54
N ASP A 92 -5.41 5.64 -9.83
CA ASP A 92 -4.29 5.24 -8.98
C ASP A 92 -3.08 6.17 -9.19
N TRP A 93 -2.02 5.96 -8.39
CA TRP A 93 -0.82 6.78 -8.46
C TRP A 93 -0.04 6.57 -9.77
N ASN A 94 -0.16 5.40 -10.40
CA ASN A 94 0.50 5.15 -11.69
C ASN A 94 -0.12 6.03 -12.78
N ASP A 95 -1.44 6.14 -12.81
CA ASP A 95 -2.15 7.03 -13.73
C ASP A 95 -1.84 8.51 -13.47
N PHE A 96 -1.69 8.91 -12.20
CA PHE A 96 -1.24 10.26 -11.84
C PHE A 96 0.15 10.57 -12.39
N VAL A 97 1.11 9.67 -12.16
CA VAL A 97 2.50 9.83 -12.64
C VAL A 97 2.57 9.83 -14.16
N LEU A 98 1.76 9.00 -14.83
CA LEU A 98 1.73 8.89 -16.28
C LEU A 98 0.87 9.97 -16.96
N GLY A 99 0.29 10.88 -16.20
CA GLY A 99 -0.57 11.95 -16.73
C GLY A 99 -1.85 11.44 -17.38
N ARG A 100 -2.20 10.17 -17.17
CA ARG A 100 -3.41 9.54 -17.70
C ARG A 100 -4.57 9.88 -16.80
N LYS A 101 -5.20 11.02 -17.06
CA LYS A 101 -6.45 11.39 -16.39
C LYS A 101 -7.47 10.29 -16.65
N SER A 102 -8.15 9.87 -15.61
CA SER A 102 -9.26 8.94 -15.78
C SER A 102 -10.36 9.71 -16.50
N ASP A 103 -10.80 9.24 -17.67
CA ASP A 103 -12.11 9.58 -18.25
C ASP A 103 -13.22 8.98 -17.38
N VAL A 104 -13.19 9.26 -16.08
CA VAL A 104 -14.18 8.79 -15.13
C VAL A 104 -15.10 9.97 -14.90
N SER A 105 -16.14 10.02 -15.75
CA SER A 105 -17.44 10.52 -15.33
C SER A 105 -17.75 9.88 -13.97
N ILE A 106 -17.62 10.66 -12.91
CA ILE A 106 -17.95 10.22 -11.56
C ILE A 106 -19.48 10.04 -11.58
N PRO A 107 -20.04 8.82 -11.47
CA PRO A 107 -21.48 8.71 -11.32
C PRO A 107 -21.87 9.49 -10.07
N VAL A 108 -22.80 10.43 -10.23
CA VAL A 108 -23.15 11.47 -9.25
C VAL A 108 -23.74 10.84 -7.98
N SER A 109 -24.21 9.59 -8.08
CA SER A 109 -24.89 8.89 -7.00
C SER A 109 -24.41 7.45 -6.79
N LYS A 110 -24.51 6.99 -5.53
CA LYS A 110 -24.29 5.58 -5.12
C LYS A 110 -25.16 4.62 -5.95
N TYR A 111 -26.38 5.02 -6.30
CA TYR A 111 -27.29 4.21 -7.10
C TYR A 111 -26.81 4.01 -8.53
N GLU A 112 -26.25 5.05 -9.15
CA GLU A 112 -25.68 4.96 -10.49
C GLU A 112 -24.42 4.10 -10.52
N ARG A 113 -23.61 4.18 -9.46
CA ARG A 113 -22.44 3.31 -9.28
C ARG A 113 -22.83 1.84 -9.18
N ASP A 114 -23.82 1.52 -8.34
CA ASP A 114 -24.28 0.14 -8.17
C ASP A 114 -24.95 -0.39 -9.45
N ARG A 115 -25.69 0.45 -10.18
CA ARG A 115 -26.26 0.09 -11.49
C ARG A 115 -25.16 -0.23 -12.51
N ASN A 116 -24.16 0.64 -12.64
CA ASN A 116 -23.07 0.45 -13.58
C ASN A 116 -22.21 -0.80 -13.22
N LEU A 117 -22.00 -1.06 -11.92
CA LEU A 117 -21.35 -2.28 -11.44
C LEU A 117 -22.18 -3.54 -11.73
N SER A 118 -23.51 -3.46 -11.62
CA SER A 118 -24.40 -4.57 -11.95
C SER A 118 -24.42 -4.85 -13.46
N GLU A 119 -24.43 -3.81 -14.28
CA GLU A 119 -24.35 -3.90 -15.74
C GLU A 119 -23.00 -4.48 -16.18
N LEU A 120 -21.88 -4.07 -15.58
CA LEU A 120 -20.55 -4.63 -15.85
C LEU A 120 -20.41 -6.10 -15.44
N ARG A 121 -21.09 -6.53 -14.36
CA ARG A 121 -21.12 -7.94 -13.94
C ARG A 121 -21.99 -8.78 -14.87
N ALA A 122 -23.13 -8.25 -15.31
CA ALA A 122 -24.02 -8.88 -16.29
C ALA A 122 -23.40 -8.97 -17.69
N ALA A 123 -22.62 -7.96 -18.09
CA ALA A 123 -21.94 -7.92 -19.38
C ALA A 123 -20.79 -8.92 -19.53
N GLY A 124 -20.45 -9.67 -18.46
CA GLY A 124 -19.50 -10.77 -18.51
C GLY A 124 -18.17 -10.35 -19.12
N ARG A 125 -17.27 -9.78 -18.30
CA ARG A 125 -15.92 -9.36 -18.72
C ARG A 125 -15.28 -10.45 -19.59
N LYS A 126 -15.24 -10.23 -20.92
CA LYS A 126 -14.39 -11.00 -21.83
C LYS A 126 -12.96 -10.73 -21.39
N VAL A 127 -12.36 -11.75 -20.76
CA VAL A 127 -10.91 -11.91 -20.63
C VAL A 127 -10.26 -11.91 -22.01
#